data_AF-A0A2D5AJ97-F1
#
_entry.id   AF-A0A2D5AJ97-F1
#
_cell.length_a   1.000
_cell.length_b   1.000
_cell.length_c   1.000
_cell.angle_alpha   90.00
_cell.angle_beta   90.00
_cell.angle_gamma   90.00
#
_symmetry.space_group_name_H-M   'P 1'
#
loop_
_entity.id
_entity.type
_entity.pdbx_description
1 polymer ?
#
loop_
_entity_poly.entity_id
_entity_poly.type
_entity_poly.pdbx_seq_one_letter_code
_entity_poly.pdbx_strand_id
1 'polypeptide(L)'
;MSEVENSLFSVLEGHPDDWSTRFLLAEKMLERGAAEEAAQLISSSPVAPGNEIDLQRSAEFAGIGAIHFVEAFVAHHPDSAYGHQLLGTLLEHTGDSERSAQHLAHAANLSGDTVELSDDPAVLPPPPIIDQADAPPPPPTISEVPIPDGAAEEYGDEEVVLTENAEAPSQTGKKMTAIAVAIAVHVVIALIAMLVVILPEQKDEPEIVAAVIGPPVEKQEMQKKNVVKQTKKTSASSAAAAPMAQLMRANAVAKIALPNVTKTSKGPLGLGDADFGSGGFGSGGSGLGSGASFFGGSSTGKRFLFVLDHSGSMRPHQVELRNNELEKALKSLKGVQYQVLLFAGGAYYGEKGWSLNENRGNRTNIAKGPGGKSYEFRSVRGAGDYEFEGPDSGMPKADWIQSSSANAKKTMDFIRSEKLFYGTDWGLALDVAHRLEPAPDVIFFMADGTGGNTPGPILATNKKFGRPVINTVAMQTTNGMQQFAEVARETKGSYTIVDKNGEPIDGYDYLKNPGKYSGRL
;
A
#
# COMPACT_ATOMS: atom_id res chain seq x y z
N MET A 1 16.69 -2.70 -25.86
CA MET A 1 17.34 -1.63 -25.08
C MET A 1 17.14 -0.31 -25.83
N SER A 2 16.65 0.74 -25.17
CA SER A 2 16.40 2.04 -25.79
C SER A 2 17.69 2.86 -25.96
N GLU A 3 17.70 3.88 -26.82
CA GLU A 3 18.85 4.81 -26.94
C GLU A 3 19.18 5.49 -25.60
N VAL A 4 18.15 5.75 -24.77
CA VAL A 4 18.32 6.32 -23.43
C VAL A 4 18.99 5.33 -22.48
N GLU A 5 18.56 4.06 -22.47
CA GLU A 5 19.20 3.00 -21.67
C GLU A 5 20.67 2.81 -22.07
N ASN A 6 20.97 2.78 -23.37
CA ASN A 6 22.35 2.67 -23.85
C ASN A 6 23.21 3.85 -23.38
N SER A 7 22.67 5.08 -23.43
CA SER A 7 23.38 6.26 -22.95
C SER A 7 23.64 6.21 -21.45
N LEU A 8 22.65 5.78 -20.65
CA LEU A 8 22.80 5.64 -19.19
C LEU A 8 23.79 4.53 -18.83
N PHE A 9 23.77 3.42 -19.58
CA PHE A 9 24.71 2.33 -19.42
C PHE A 9 26.15 2.80 -19.67
N SER A 10 26.41 3.53 -20.76
CA SER A 10 27.73 4.09 -21.04
C SER A 10 28.21 5.10 -19.99
N VAL A 11 27.31 5.89 -19.40
CA VAL A 11 27.66 6.79 -18.27
C VAL A 11 28.05 5.97 -17.05
N LEU A 12 27.28 4.92 -16.74
CA LEU A 12 27.54 4.05 -15.60
C LEU A 12 28.83 3.22 -15.76
N GLU A 13 29.21 2.84 -16.98
CA GLU A 13 30.50 2.20 -17.26
C GLU A 13 31.69 3.13 -16.92
N GLY A 14 31.55 4.44 -17.15
CA GLY A 14 32.55 5.44 -16.79
C GLY A 14 32.54 5.82 -15.30
N HIS A 15 31.41 5.66 -14.63
CA HIS A 15 31.17 6.08 -13.24
C HIS A 15 30.39 5.00 -12.47
N PRO A 16 31.02 3.85 -12.13
CA PRO A 16 30.32 2.70 -11.54
C PRO A 16 29.75 2.96 -10.14
N ASP A 17 30.23 4.01 -9.46
CA ASP A 17 29.79 4.50 -8.16
C ASP A 17 28.59 5.47 -8.24
N ASP A 18 28.17 5.89 -9.45
CA ASP A 18 27.01 6.77 -9.64
C ASP A 18 25.69 6.01 -9.45
N TRP A 19 25.25 5.95 -8.20
CA TRP A 19 23.97 5.38 -7.79
C TRP A 19 22.76 6.08 -8.41
N SER A 20 22.83 7.38 -8.71
CA SER A 20 21.72 8.11 -9.33
C SER A 20 21.48 7.63 -10.76
N THR A 21 22.53 7.52 -11.56
CA THR A 21 22.48 6.96 -12.91
C THR A 21 22.07 5.49 -12.88
N ARG A 22 22.60 4.72 -11.92
CA ARG A 22 22.26 3.29 -11.75
C ARG A 22 20.76 3.09 -11.47
N PHE A 23 20.17 3.86 -10.56
CA PHE A 23 18.73 3.77 -10.28
C PHE A 23 17.89 4.23 -11.46
N LEU A 24 18.29 5.29 -12.16
CA LEU A 24 17.56 5.77 -13.34
C LEU A 24 17.54 4.71 -14.45
N LEU A 25 18.65 4.01 -14.66
CA LEU A 25 18.73 2.90 -15.59
C LEU A 25 17.84 1.71 -15.14
N ALA A 26 17.87 1.37 -13.84
CA ALA A 26 17.01 0.33 -13.28
C ALA A 26 15.51 0.66 -13.44
N GLU A 27 15.11 1.92 -13.26
CA GLU A 27 13.74 2.39 -13.50
C GLU A 27 13.34 2.27 -14.97
N LYS A 28 14.25 2.58 -15.91
CA LYS A 28 13.99 2.38 -17.34
C LYS A 28 13.83 0.91 -17.71
N MET A 29 14.60 0.03 -17.08
CA MET A 29 14.40 -1.41 -17.21
C MET A 29 13.03 -1.86 -16.68
N LEU A 30 12.56 -1.30 -15.55
CA LEU A 30 11.22 -1.57 -15.03
C LEU A 30 10.10 -1.08 -15.95
N GLU A 31 10.24 0.11 -16.55
CA GLU A 31 9.25 0.66 -17.49
C GLU A 31 9.00 -0.27 -18.69
N ARG A 32 9.99 -1.06 -19.11
CA ARG A 32 9.85 -2.07 -20.18
C ARG A 32 9.54 -3.49 -19.65
N GLY A 33 9.33 -3.65 -18.36
CA GLY A 33 9.01 -4.94 -17.73
C GLY A 33 10.22 -5.84 -17.43
N ALA A 34 11.44 -5.31 -17.44
CA ALA A 34 12.67 -6.07 -17.21
C ALA A 34 13.13 -5.99 -15.73
N ALA A 35 12.30 -6.50 -14.83
CA ALA A 35 12.55 -6.44 -13.39
C ALA A 35 13.79 -7.25 -12.95
N GLU A 36 14.04 -8.41 -13.57
CA GLU A 36 15.23 -9.23 -13.26
C GLU A 36 16.52 -8.51 -13.67
N GLU A 37 16.54 -7.84 -14.83
CA GLU A 37 17.70 -7.06 -15.27
C GLU A 37 17.95 -5.86 -14.35
N ALA A 38 16.88 -5.18 -13.90
CA ALA A 38 16.99 -4.08 -12.94
C ALA A 38 17.56 -4.56 -11.59
N ALA A 39 17.04 -5.66 -11.05
CA ALA A 39 17.54 -6.25 -9.80
C ALA A 39 19.01 -6.70 -9.94
N GLN A 40 19.38 -7.29 -11.09
CA GLN A 40 20.75 -7.70 -11.38
C GLN A 40 21.70 -6.49 -11.47
N LEU A 41 21.29 -5.42 -12.17
CA LEU A 41 22.06 -4.18 -12.28
C LEU A 41 22.35 -3.57 -10.90
N ILE A 42 21.38 -3.60 -9.99
CA ILE A 42 21.58 -3.11 -8.62
C ILE A 42 22.48 -4.05 -7.83
N SER A 43 22.15 -5.34 -7.79
CA SER A 43 22.90 -6.35 -7.00
C SER A 43 24.32 -6.59 -7.50
N SER A 44 24.67 -6.23 -8.73
CA SER A 44 26.02 -6.39 -9.28
C SER A 44 26.89 -5.13 -9.15
N SER A 45 26.49 -4.13 -8.34
CA SER A 45 27.34 -2.95 -8.10
C SER A 45 28.69 -3.35 -7.45
N PRO A 46 29.81 -2.74 -7.83
CA PRO A 46 31.08 -2.98 -7.13
C PRO A 46 31.21 -2.14 -5.85
N VAL A 47 30.36 -1.13 -5.67
CA VAL A 47 30.44 -0.13 -4.59
C VAL A 47 29.10 -0.07 -3.85
N ALA A 48 29.14 -0.12 -2.52
CA ALA A 48 27.96 0.03 -1.69
C ALA A 48 27.38 1.46 -1.77
N PRO A 49 26.07 1.64 -1.55
CA PRO A 49 25.47 2.97 -1.41
C PRO A 49 26.13 3.79 -0.30
N GLY A 50 26.30 5.10 -0.52
CA GLY A 50 26.98 5.98 0.45
C GLY A 50 26.07 6.58 1.53
N ASN A 51 24.76 6.33 1.47
CA ASN A 51 23.78 6.86 2.42
C ASN A 51 22.60 5.89 2.59
N GLU A 52 21.85 6.05 3.68
CA GLU A 52 20.73 5.17 4.04
C GLU A 52 19.59 5.17 3.01
N ILE A 53 19.37 6.29 2.30
CA ILE A 53 18.31 6.41 1.30
C ILE A 53 18.62 5.53 0.08
N ASP A 54 19.85 5.63 -0.44
CA ASP A 54 20.30 4.80 -1.54
C ASP A 54 20.44 3.34 -1.11
N LEU A 55 20.78 3.08 0.16
CA LEU A 55 20.79 1.74 0.73
C LEU A 55 19.40 1.11 0.72
N GLN A 56 18.39 1.83 1.20
CA GLN A 56 16.99 1.41 1.16
C GLN A 56 16.57 1.08 -0.26
N ARG A 57 16.79 2.03 -1.17
CA ARG A 57 16.39 1.89 -2.57
C ARG A 57 17.09 0.71 -3.24
N SER A 58 18.36 0.46 -2.91
CA SER A 58 19.09 -0.72 -3.40
C SER A 58 18.45 -2.03 -2.92
N ALA A 59 17.99 -2.09 -1.66
CA ALA A 59 17.29 -3.25 -1.12
C ALA A 59 15.88 -3.42 -1.71
N GLU A 60 15.19 -2.34 -2.04
CA GLU A 60 13.88 -2.37 -2.74
C GLU A 60 14.00 -3.00 -4.13
N PHE A 61 15.09 -2.71 -4.86
CA PHE A 61 15.35 -3.30 -6.18
C PHE A 61 15.90 -4.73 -6.11
N ALA A 62 16.87 -5.00 -5.24
CA ALA A 62 17.64 -6.25 -5.26
C ALA A 62 17.20 -7.28 -4.20
N GLY A 63 16.39 -6.90 -3.21
CA GLY A 63 15.97 -7.77 -2.11
C GLY A 63 17.17 -8.40 -1.39
N ILE A 64 17.18 -9.74 -1.28
CA ILE A 64 18.28 -10.53 -0.71
C ILE A 64 19.61 -10.27 -1.43
N GLY A 65 19.56 -9.95 -2.73
CA GLY A 65 20.75 -9.58 -3.51
C GLY A 65 21.47 -8.34 -2.97
N ALA A 66 20.83 -7.50 -2.15
CA ALA A 66 21.46 -6.34 -1.54
C ALA A 66 22.30 -6.64 -0.29
N ILE A 67 22.23 -7.86 0.28
CA ILE A 67 22.86 -8.18 1.58
C ILE A 67 24.33 -7.74 1.64
N HIS A 68 25.12 -8.05 0.62
CA HIS A 68 26.54 -7.71 0.59
C HIS A 68 26.80 -6.18 0.65
N PHE A 69 25.93 -5.35 0.05
CA PHE A 69 26.04 -3.90 0.20
C PHE A 69 25.57 -3.42 1.57
N VAL A 70 24.55 -4.04 2.14
CA VAL A 70 24.07 -3.69 3.49
C VAL A 70 25.12 -4.07 4.53
N GLU A 71 25.78 -5.22 4.38
CA GLU A 71 26.95 -5.62 5.18
C GLU A 71 28.09 -4.61 5.04
N ALA A 72 28.45 -4.24 3.80
CA ALA A 72 29.48 -3.23 3.56
C ALA A 72 29.11 -1.86 4.14
N PHE A 73 27.85 -1.44 4.01
CA PHE A 73 27.36 -0.18 4.57
C PHE A 73 27.45 -0.19 6.10
N VAL A 74 26.93 -1.23 6.75
CA VAL A 74 26.99 -1.39 8.22
C VAL A 74 28.43 -1.40 8.72
N ALA A 75 29.37 -2.00 7.97
CA ALA A 75 30.78 -1.98 8.32
C ALA A 75 31.39 -0.57 8.30
N HIS A 76 30.93 0.32 7.43
CA HIS A 76 31.37 1.73 7.36
C HIS A 76 30.54 2.67 8.25
N HIS A 77 29.31 2.28 8.60
CA HIS A 77 28.34 3.04 9.37
C HIS A 77 27.79 2.21 10.54
N PRO A 78 28.64 1.82 11.52
CA PRO A 78 28.24 0.95 12.63
C PRO A 78 27.22 1.60 13.58
N ASP A 79 27.03 2.92 13.49
CA ASP A 79 26.05 3.70 14.23
C ASP A 79 24.70 3.86 13.50
N SER A 80 24.58 3.33 12.27
CA SER A 80 23.32 3.35 11.52
C SER A 80 22.35 2.29 12.06
N ALA A 81 21.43 2.73 12.93
CA ALA A 81 20.34 1.88 13.40
C ALA A 81 19.53 1.29 12.23
N TYR A 82 19.30 2.09 11.19
CA TYR A 82 18.60 1.67 9.97
C TYR A 82 19.36 0.57 9.21
N GLY A 83 20.66 0.74 8.99
CA GLY A 83 21.49 -0.25 8.31
C GLY A 83 21.50 -1.59 9.04
N HIS A 84 21.63 -1.56 10.38
CA HIS A 84 21.54 -2.76 11.21
C HIS A 84 20.15 -3.41 11.14
N GLN A 85 19.06 -2.63 11.18
CA GLN A 85 17.70 -3.16 11.06
C GLN A 85 17.46 -3.81 9.70
N LEU A 86 17.90 -3.15 8.62
CA LEU A 86 17.79 -3.66 7.25
C LEU A 86 18.58 -4.96 7.07
N LEU A 87 19.83 -5.00 7.56
CA LEU A 87 20.66 -6.20 7.49
C LEU A 87 20.05 -7.36 8.29
N GLY A 88 19.59 -7.08 9.51
CA GLY A 88 18.95 -8.08 10.34
C GLY A 88 17.70 -8.68 9.69
N THR A 89 16.90 -7.83 9.04
CA THR A 89 15.71 -8.26 8.29
C THR A 89 16.11 -9.13 7.10
N LEU A 90 17.09 -8.73 6.29
CA LEU A 90 17.52 -9.50 5.12
C LEU A 90 18.14 -10.86 5.50
N LEU A 91 18.92 -10.91 6.59
CA LEU A 91 19.50 -12.15 7.12
C LEU A 91 18.45 -13.12 7.67
N GLU A 92 17.35 -12.60 8.22
CA GLU A 92 16.21 -13.45 8.61
C GLU A 92 15.63 -14.19 7.39
N HIS A 93 15.56 -13.51 6.24
CA HIS A 93 15.04 -14.07 5.00
C HIS A 93 15.98 -15.12 4.37
N THR A 94 17.27 -15.11 4.70
CA THR A 94 18.24 -16.14 4.28
C THR A 94 18.35 -17.31 5.26
N GLY A 95 17.65 -17.24 6.40
CA GLY A 95 17.69 -18.25 7.45
C GLY A 95 18.84 -18.09 8.45
N ASP A 96 19.58 -16.97 8.39
CA ASP A 96 20.67 -16.64 9.32
C ASP A 96 20.11 -15.96 10.58
N SER A 97 19.31 -16.72 11.35
CA SER A 97 18.57 -16.21 12.52
C SER A 97 19.49 -15.68 13.62
N GLU A 98 20.71 -16.21 13.74
CA GLU A 98 21.68 -15.77 14.76
C GLU A 98 22.19 -14.37 14.45
N ARG A 99 22.72 -14.14 13.24
CA ARG A 99 23.21 -12.81 12.85
C ARG A 99 22.06 -11.82 12.72
N SER A 100 20.90 -12.27 12.25
CA SER A 100 19.68 -11.45 12.24
C SER A 100 19.36 -10.89 13.63
N ALA A 101 19.28 -11.75 14.66
CA ALA A 101 18.99 -11.34 16.03
C ALA A 101 20.03 -10.36 16.58
N GLN A 102 21.32 -10.58 16.28
CA GLN A 102 22.40 -9.67 16.69
C GLN A 102 22.24 -8.27 16.07
N HIS A 103 22.00 -8.19 14.77
CA HIS A 103 21.84 -6.90 14.08
C HIS A 103 20.56 -6.18 14.52
N LEU A 104 19.43 -6.88 14.70
CA LEU A 104 18.19 -6.30 15.21
C LEU A 104 18.32 -5.79 16.65
N ALA A 105 18.99 -6.55 17.52
CA ALA A 105 19.25 -6.10 18.89
C ALA A 105 20.17 -4.88 18.93
N HIS A 106 21.18 -4.83 18.06
CA HIS A 106 22.06 -3.67 17.94
C HIS A 106 21.30 -2.43 17.43
N ALA A 107 20.44 -2.59 16.42
CA ALA A 107 19.57 -1.52 15.92
C ALA A 107 18.64 -0.97 17.01
N ALA A 108 18.04 -1.83 17.83
CA ALA A 108 17.18 -1.43 18.94
C ALA A 108 17.95 -0.58 19.98
N ASN A 109 19.17 -1.00 20.31
CA ASN A 109 20.05 -0.26 21.23
C ASN A 109 20.44 1.12 20.68
N LEU A 110 20.71 1.24 19.38
CA LEU A 110 21.03 2.52 18.73
C LEU A 110 19.81 3.45 18.64
N SER A 111 18.61 2.90 18.44
CA SER A 111 17.36 3.66 18.34
C SER A 111 16.77 4.12 19.69
N GLY A 112 17.29 3.61 20.81
CA GLY A 112 16.79 3.92 22.15
C GLY A 112 15.49 3.21 22.54
N ASP A 113 15.02 2.28 21.71
CA ASP A 113 13.88 1.42 22.00
C ASP A 113 14.35 0.25 22.89
N THR A 114 14.11 0.38 24.18
CA THR A 114 14.28 -0.73 25.13
C THR A 114 13.15 -1.74 24.89
N VAL A 115 13.44 -2.80 24.17
CA VAL A 115 12.62 -4.01 24.20
C VAL A 115 12.80 -4.63 25.58
N GLU A 116 11.81 -4.45 26.46
CA GLU A 116 11.69 -5.29 27.65
C GLU A 116 11.52 -6.74 27.18
N LEU A 117 12.59 -7.53 27.36
CA LEU A 117 12.52 -8.98 27.33
C LEU A 117 11.49 -9.40 28.38
N SER A 118 10.40 -10.03 27.93
CA SER A 118 9.48 -10.70 28.82
C SER A 118 10.19 -11.91 29.43
N ASP A 119 10.57 -11.79 30.69
CA ASP A 119 10.97 -12.90 31.55
C ASP A 119 9.74 -13.80 31.80
N ASP A 120 9.53 -14.78 30.94
CA ASP A 120 8.74 -15.97 31.28
C ASP A 120 9.43 -17.22 30.71
N PRO A 121 9.94 -18.15 31.54
CA PRO A 121 10.77 -19.24 31.08
C PRO A 121 9.90 -20.35 30.50
N ALA A 122 9.74 -20.36 29.18
CA ALA A 122 9.33 -21.56 28.47
C ALA A 122 10.48 -22.58 28.57
N VAL A 123 10.33 -23.53 29.51
CA VAL A 123 11.19 -24.70 29.66
C VAL A 123 11.16 -25.50 28.36
N LEU A 124 12.16 -25.32 27.50
CA LEU A 124 12.51 -26.27 26.46
C LEU A 124 13.38 -27.38 27.09
N PRO A 125 13.16 -28.65 26.75
CA PRO A 125 14.03 -29.73 27.22
C PRO A 125 15.46 -29.50 26.71
N PRO A 126 16.49 -29.86 27.50
CA PRO A 126 17.88 -29.63 27.10
C PRO A 126 18.21 -30.44 25.84
N PRO A 127 19.06 -29.89 24.94
CA PRO A 127 19.56 -30.64 23.79
C PRO A 127 20.38 -31.85 24.26
N PRO A 128 20.46 -32.93 23.46
CA PRO A 128 21.27 -34.08 23.80
C PRO A 128 22.74 -33.67 23.93
N ILE A 129 23.36 -34.11 25.03
CA ILE A 129 24.79 -33.98 25.29
C ILE A 129 25.52 -34.76 24.19
N ILE A 130 26.19 -34.04 23.28
CA ILE A 130 27.21 -34.61 22.41
C ILE A 130 28.54 -34.48 23.17
N ASP A 131 29.13 -35.60 23.53
CA ASP A 131 30.47 -35.67 24.11
C ASP A 131 31.48 -34.94 23.23
N GLN A 132 32.34 -34.15 23.87
CA GLN A 132 33.52 -33.57 23.25
C GLN A 132 34.42 -34.67 22.68
N ALA A 133 34.55 -34.71 21.35
CA ALA A 133 35.70 -35.28 20.67
C ALA A 133 35.89 -34.56 19.32
N ASP A 134 37.12 -34.10 19.11
CA ASP A 134 37.74 -33.56 17.88
C ASP A 134 37.20 -32.25 17.29
N ALA A 135 37.85 -31.16 17.69
CA ALA A 135 37.91 -29.93 16.91
C ALA A 135 38.69 -30.17 15.59
N PRO A 136 38.24 -29.64 14.44
CA PRO A 136 39.06 -29.63 13.24
C PRO A 136 40.24 -28.65 13.40
N PRO A 137 41.45 -28.97 12.90
CA PRO A 137 42.62 -28.10 13.02
C PRO A 137 42.47 -26.82 12.19
N PRO A 138 43.18 -25.74 12.56
CA PRO A 138 43.14 -24.47 11.84
C PRO A 138 43.68 -24.62 10.39
N PRO A 139 43.23 -23.76 9.46
CA PRO A 139 43.69 -23.81 8.07
C PRO A 139 45.20 -23.55 7.97
N PRO A 140 45.93 -24.25 7.08
CA PRO A 140 47.36 -24.06 6.92
C PRO A 140 47.68 -22.71 6.28
N THR A 141 48.70 -22.07 6.85
CA THR A 141 49.45 -20.94 6.30
C THR A 141 49.95 -21.27 4.89
N ILE A 142 49.62 -20.41 3.91
CA ILE A 142 50.21 -20.49 2.57
C ILE A 142 51.64 -19.96 2.67
N SER A 143 52.61 -20.87 2.75
CA SER A 143 54.01 -20.58 2.46
C SER A 143 54.23 -20.62 0.95
N GLU A 144 55.02 -19.65 0.47
CA GLU A 144 55.55 -19.55 -0.88
C GLU A 144 56.04 -20.89 -1.42
N VAL A 145 55.68 -21.19 -2.67
CA VAL A 145 56.37 -22.21 -3.48
C VAL A 145 57.00 -21.49 -4.68
N PRO A 146 58.24 -21.86 -5.08
CA PRO A 146 59.09 -21.06 -5.95
C PRO A 146 58.71 -21.18 -7.44
N ILE A 147 59.04 -20.12 -8.17
CA ILE A 147 59.06 -20.03 -9.63
C ILE A 147 60.00 -21.09 -10.22
N PRO A 148 59.57 -21.91 -11.20
CA PRO A 148 60.47 -22.60 -12.11
C PRO A 148 60.76 -21.72 -13.34
N ASP A 149 62.04 -21.48 -13.58
CA ASP A 149 62.58 -20.90 -14.80
C ASP A 149 62.20 -21.68 -16.06
N GLY A 150 61.86 -20.93 -17.11
CA GLY A 150 62.31 -21.19 -18.48
C GLY A 150 61.50 -22.17 -19.34
N ALA A 151 60.70 -21.63 -20.26
CA ALA A 151 60.78 -21.95 -21.68
C ALA A 151 60.04 -20.87 -22.48
N ALA A 152 60.78 -20.23 -23.38
CA ALA A 152 60.35 -19.16 -24.26
C ALA A 152 59.40 -19.67 -25.35
N GLU A 153 58.41 -18.84 -25.72
CA GLU A 153 58.00 -18.68 -27.11
C GLU A 153 57.75 -17.21 -27.42
N GLU A 154 58.04 -16.89 -28.67
CA GLU A 154 58.54 -15.65 -29.26
C GLU A 154 57.45 -15.08 -30.18
N TYR A 155 57.07 -13.82 -30.01
CA TYR A 155 56.44 -12.94 -31.01
C TYR A 155 56.59 -11.52 -30.41
N GLY A 156 57.36 -10.58 -30.95
CA GLY A 156 57.55 -10.21 -32.34
C GLY A 156 57.27 -8.71 -32.39
N ASP A 157 58.35 -7.93 -32.38
CA ASP A 157 58.36 -6.49 -32.24
C ASP A 157 57.89 -5.81 -33.53
N GLU A 158 56.93 -4.89 -33.46
CA GLU A 158 56.74 -3.89 -34.52
C GLU A 158 56.61 -2.47 -33.96
N GLU A 159 57.20 -1.59 -34.75
CA GLU A 159 57.86 -0.34 -34.41
C GLU A 159 56.90 0.85 -34.46
N VAL A 160 57.06 1.77 -33.51
CA VAL A 160 56.31 3.04 -33.45
C VAL A 160 56.85 3.99 -34.51
N VAL A 161 56.05 4.25 -35.55
CA VAL A 161 56.32 5.34 -36.51
C VAL A 161 55.32 6.47 -36.29
N LEU A 162 55.85 7.62 -35.85
CA LEU A 162 55.17 8.91 -35.79
C LEU A 162 55.09 9.50 -37.21
N THR A 163 53.88 9.80 -37.69
CA THR A 163 53.69 10.80 -38.74
C THR A 163 52.54 11.74 -38.40
N GLU A 164 52.91 13.01 -38.36
CA GLU A 164 52.12 14.22 -38.18
C GLU A 164 51.41 14.62 -39.50
N ASN A 165 50.26 15.30 -39.35
CA ASN A 165 49.45 16.08 -40.33
C ASN A 165 48.30 15.37 -41.08
N ALA A 166 47.04 15.72 -40.74
CA ALA A 166 46.22 16.64 -41.56
C ALA A 166 44.74 16.70 -41.11
N GLU A 167 44.27 17.93 -40.88
CA GLU A 167 42.91 18.50 -41.06
C GLU A 167 41.67 17.93 -40.34
N ALA A 168 41.11 18.77 -39.45
CA ALA A 168 39.79 18.61 -38.86
C ALA A 168 38.65 19.03 -39.82
N PRO A 169 37.59 18.23 -40.01
CA PRO A 169 36.40 18.69 -40.72
C PRO A 169 35.49 19.52 -39.79
N SER A 170 35.06 20.68 -40.29
CA SER A 170 34.24 21.68 -39.61
C SER A 170 32.80 21.20 -39.38
N GLN A 171 32.34 21.30 -38.13
CA GLN A 171 30.94 21.08 -37.74
C GLN A 171 30.09 22.36 -37.87
N THR A 172 29.82 22.82 -39.10
CA THR A 172 28.95 24.00 -39.28
C THR A 172 27.60 23.69 -39.96
N GLY A 173 27.35 22.44 -40.39
CA GLY A 173 26.12 22.10 -41.12
C GLY A 173 24.88 21.70 -40.28
N LYS A 174 25.04 21.31 -39.01
CA LYS A 174 23.94 20.68 -38.22
C LYS A 174 23.34 21.55 -37.10
N LYS A 175 23.88 22.74 -36.82
CA LYS A 175 23.36 23.63 -35.76
C LYS A 175 22.29 24.61 -36.27
N MET A 176 22.22 24.88 -37.58
CA MET A 176 21.22 25.79 -38.16
C MET A 176 19.81 25.17 -38.24
N THR A 177 19.68 23.85 -38.37
CA THR A 177 18.37 23.18 -38.46
C THR A 177 17.69 23.09 -37.08
N ALA A 178 18.44 22.86 -36.00
CA ALA A 178 17.89 22.77 -34.65
C ALA A 178 17.36 24.13 -34.14
N ILE A 179 18.07 25.23 -34.43
CA ILE A 179 17.64 26.58 -34.03
C ILE A 179 16.40 27.01 -34.82
N ALA A 180 16.33 26.68 -36.12
CA ALA A 180 15.14 26.99 -36.94
C ALA A 180 13.89 26.26 -36.45
N VAL A 181 14.02 24.98 -36.06
CA VAL A 181 12.92 24.19 -35.48
C VAL A 181 12.49 24.77 -34.12
N ALA A 182 13.43 25.15 -33.26
CA ALA A 182 13.11 25.76 -31.97
C ALA A 182 12.35 27.10 -32.14
N ILE A 183 12.79 27.95 -33.08
CA ILE A 183 12.11 29.22 -33.37
C ILE A 183 10.70 28.96 -33.92
N ALA A 184 10.52 28.00 -34.82
CA ALA A 184 9.21 27.65 -35.37
C ALA A 184 8.23 27.18 -34.27
N VAL A 185 8.71 26.34 -33.34
CA VAL A 185 7.91 25.89 -32.19
C VAL A 185 7.48 27.06 -31.31
N HIS A 186 8.37 28.01 -31.03
CA HIS A 186 8.04 29.19 -30.23
C HIS A 186 7.04 30.12 -30.96
N VAL A 187 7.13 30.27 -32.27
CA VAL A 187 6.16 31.04 -33.06
C VAL A 187 4.77 30.38 -33.03
N VAL A 188 4.70 29.05 -33.12
CA VAL A 188 3.42 28.32 -33.03
C VAL A 188 2.81 28.47 -31.64
N ILE A 189 3.60 28.35 -30.57
CA ILE A 189 3.12 28.56 -29.19
C ILE A 189 2.62 30.00 -28.99
N ALA A 190 3.35 30.99 -29.51
CA ALA A 190 2.93 32.39 -29.43
C ALA A 190 1.62 32.66 -30.18
N LEU A 191 1.42 32.04 -31.35
CA LEU A 191 0.17 32.14 -32.10
C LEU A 191 -1.01 31.48 -31.37
N ILE A 192 -0.79 30.32 -30.73
CA ILE A 192 -1.82 29.65 -29.92
C ILE A 192 -2.18 30.51 -28.69
N ALA A 193 -1.18 31.05 -28.00
CA ALA A 193 -1.41 31.95 -26.86
C ALA A 193 -2.15 33.22 -27.27
N MET A 194 -1.78 33.82 -28.42
CA MET A 194 -2.47 34.98 -28.98
C MET A 194 -3.92 34.66 -29.34
N LEU A 195 -4.19 33.47 -29.88
CA LEU A 195 -5.55 33.01 -30.18
C LEU A 195 -6.39 32.93 -28.90
N VAL A 196 -5.86 32.31 -27.84
CA VAL A 196 -6.55 32.15 -26.54
C VAL A 196 -6.90 33.50 -25.90
N VAL A 197 -6.04 34.51 -26.05
CA VAL A 197 -6.30 35.87 -25.50
C VAL A 197 -7.38 36.63 -26.28
N ILE A 198 -7.57 36.33 -27.56
CA ILE A 198 -8.57 37.00 -28.42
C ILE A 198 -9.94 36.32 -28.33
N LEU A 199 -10.02 35.10 -27.78
CA LEU A 199 -11.29 34.41 -27.54
C LEU A 199 -12.07 35.09 -26.40
N PRO A 200 -13.27 35.64 -26.66
CA PRO A 200 -14.07 36.28 -25.62
C PRO A 200 -14.55 35.25 -24.59
N GLU A 201 -14.41 35.59 -23.30
CA GLU A 201 -15.01 34.83 -22.19
C GLU A 201 -16.52 34.72 -22.38
N GLN A 202 -17.03 33.49 -22.53
CA GLN A 202 -18.45 33.24 -22.39
C GLN A 202 -18.83 33.47 -20.93
N LYS A 203 -19.47 34.62 -20.67
CA LYS A 203 -20.17 34.85 -19.41
C LYS A 203 -21.46 34.05 -19.43
N ASP A 204 -21.49 32.98 -18.65
CA ASP A 204 -22.74 32.32 -18.30
C ASP A 204 -23.55 33.29 -17.43
N GLU A 205 -24.63 33.82 -18.00
CA GLU A 205 -25.59 34.61 -17.24
C GLU A 205 -26.28 33.69 -16.22
N PRO A 206 -26.45 34.13 -14.95
CA PRO A 206 -27.16 33.34 -13.96
C PRO A 206 -28.62 33.22 -14.38
N GLU A 207 -29.06 31.98 -14.62
CA GLU A 207 -30.47 31.63 -14.76
C GLU A 207 -31.18 32.00 -13.45
N ILE A 208 -31.89 33.14 -13.46
CA ILE A 208 -32.75 33.53 -12.36
C ILE A 208 -33.93 32.56 -12.36
N VAL A 209 -33.84 31.54 -11.51
CA VAL A 209 -34.99 30.70 -11.18
C VAL A 209 -35.98 31.59 -10.44
N ALA A 210 -36.92 32.17 -11.19
CA ALA A 210 -38.09 32.80 -10.62
C ALA A 210 -38.84 31.71 -9.85
N ALA A 211 -38.80 31.79 -8.52
CA ALA A 211 -39.75 31.09 -7.68
C ALA A 211 -41.14 31.59 -8.11
N VAL A 212 -41.84 30.78 -8.90
CA VAL A 212 -43.27 30.97 -9.16
C VAL A 212 -43.95 30.80 -7.81
N ILE A 213 -44.29 31.92 -7.19
CA ILE A 213 -45.20 32.00 -6.06
C ILE A 213 -46.52 31.44 -6.59
N GLY A 214 -46.80 30.18 -6.29
CA GLY A 214 -48.13 29.61 -6.49
C GLY A 214 -49.15 30.45 -5.71
N PRO A 215 -50.38 30.62 -6.23
CA PRO A 215 -51.41 31.38 -5.55
C PRO A 215 -51.67 30.78 -4.15
N PRO A 216 -52.05 31.62 -3.16
CA PRO A 216 -52.21 31.16 -1.79
C PRO A 216 -53.29 30.08 -1.73
N VAL A 217 -52.91 28.91 -1.21
CA VAL A 217 -53.86 27.85 -0.87
C VAL A 217 -54.78 28.40 0.22
N GLU A 218 -56.03 28.61 -0.19
CA GLU A 218 -57.15 28.97 0.65
C GLU A 218 -57.27 27.93 1.80
N LYS A 219 -57.23 28.41 3.04
CA LYS A 219 -57.34 27.59 4.24
C LYS A 219 -58.73 26.95 4.28
N GLN A 220 -58.82 25.68 3.88
CA GLN A 220 -59.98 24.86 4.20
C GLN A 220 -59.94 24.49 5.70
N GLU A 221 -60.85 25.11 6.46
CA GLU A 221 -61.16 24.72 7.82
C GLU A 221 -61.64 23.26 7.86
N MET A 222 -60.79 22.37 8.37
CA MET A 222 -61.23 21.01 8.72
C MET A 222 -62.18 21.08 9.92
N GLN A 223 -63.46 20.90 9.64
CA GLN A 223 -64.50 20.67 10.63
C GLN A 223 -64.17 19.43 11.49
N LYS A 224 -64.13 19.64 12.81
CA LYS A 224 -63.95 18.57 13.80
C LYS A 224 -65.12 17.59 13.72
N LYS A 225 -64.88 16.39 13.18
CA LYS A 225 -65.81 15.26 13.31
C LYS A 225 -65.60 14.59 14.67
N ASN A 226 -66.55 14.81 15.57
CA ASN A 226 -66.66 14.09 16.83
C ASN A 226 -66.87 12.59 16.57
N VAL A 227 -65.91 11.76 16.94
CA VAL A 227 -66.10 10.31 17.07
C VAL A 227 -66.37 10.01 18.54
N VAL A 228 -67.62 9.73 18.83
CA VAL A 228 -68.07 9.19 20.11
C VAL A 228 -67.47 7.79 20.27
N LYS A 229 -66.47 7.65 21.15
CA LYS A 229 -66.01 6.34 21.63
C LYS A 229 -67.06 5.79 22.59
N GLN A 230 -67.74 4.74 22.18
CA GLN A 230 -68.63 3.98 23.03
C GLN A 230 -67.80 3.16 24.02
N THR A 231 -68.05 3.42 25.29
CA THR A 231 -67.46 2.81 26.47
C THR A 231 -67.97 1.38 26.67
N LYS A 232 -67.05 0.47 26.99
CA LYS A 232 -67.34 -0.67 27.88
C LYS A 232 -66.44 -0.55 29.11
N LYS A 233 -67.07 -0.19 30.24
CA LYS A 233 -66.64 -0.51 31.62
C LYS A 233 -66.56 -2.05 31.74
N THR A 234 -65.73 -2.73 32.52
CA THR A 234 -65.21 -2.57 33.91
C THR A 234 -64.20 -3.73 34.06
N SER A 235 -63.06 -3.61 34.75
CA SER A 235 -62.98 -3.77 36.20
C SER A 235 -61.74 -3.09 36.78
N ALA A 236 -61.90 -2.60 38.01
CA ALA A 236 -60.94 -1.79 38.75
C ALA A 236 -59.94 -2.62 39.59
N SER A 237 -58.97 -1.87 40.14
CA SER A 237 -57.97 -2.21 41.19
C SER A 237 -56.66 -2.80 40.64
N SER A 238 -55.47 -2.23 40.86
CA SER A 238 -54.99 -1.34 41.92
C SER A 238 -53.88 -0.41 41.41
N ALA A 239 -53.92 0.87 41.79
CA ALA A 239 -52.78 1.76 41.73
C ALA A 239 -51.83 1.54 42.93
N ALA A 240 -50.58 1.98 42.77
CA ALA A 240 -49.55 2.21 43.79
C ALA A 240 -48.50 1.11 44.06
N ALA A 241 -47.50 1.04 43.18
CA ALA A 241 -46.06 0.96 43.50
C ALA A 241 -45.32 1.21 42.16
N ALA A 242 -45.04 2.47 41.81
CA ALA A 242 -43.79 3.17 42.11
C ALA A 242 -42.52 2.48 41.51
N PRO A 243 -41.64 3.25 40.88
CA PRO A 243 -40.66 2.81 39.90
C PRO A 243 -39.43 2.17 40.57
N MET A 244 -39.41 0.84 40.67
CA MET A 244 -38.20 0.10 41.08
C MET A 244 -37.82 -1.06 40.14
N ALA A 245 -38.67 -1.38 39.15
CA ALA A 245 -38.36 -2.41 38.15
C ALA A 245 -37.43 -1.92 37.02
N GLN A 246 -37.27 -0.60 36.86
CA GLN A 246 -36.45 -0.01 35.78
C GLN A 246 -34.96 0.14 36.17
N LEU A 247 -34.62 0.13 37.46
CA LEU A 247 -33.24 0.35 37.94
C LEU A 247 -32.44 -0.96 38.12
N MET A 248 -33.11 -2.11 38.21
CA MET A 248 -32.45 -3.43 38.34
C MET A 248 -32.00 -4.05 37.01
N ARG A 249 -32.21 -3.36 35.87
CA ARG A 249 -31.78 -3.84 34.54
C ARG A 249 -30.45 -3.27 34.06
N ALA A 250 -29.81 -2.39 34.84
CA ALA A 250 -28.56 -1.72 34.44
C ALA A 250 -27.26 -2.45 34.88
N ASN A 251 -27.33 -3.50 35.71
CA ASN A 251 -26.12 -4.22 36.20
C ASN A 251 -26.13 -5.74 35.96
N ALA A 252 -26.99 -6.24 35.08
CA ALA A 252 -26.81 -7.60 34.56
C ALA A 252 -25.79 -7.55 33.42
N VAL A 253 -24.52 -7.81 33.75
CA VAL A 253 -23.47 -8.14 32.78
C VAL A 253 -24.01 -9.25 31.89
N ALA A 254 -24.48 -8.89 30.70
CA ALA A 254 -24.74 -9.84 29.65
C ALA A 254 -23.36 -10.42 29.29
N LYS A 255 -23.07 -11.63 29.79
CA LYS A 255 -22.12 -12.52 29.13
C LYS A 255 -22.69 -12.78 27.74
N ILE A 256 -22.33 -11.92 26.79
CA ILE A 256 -22.51 -12.18 25.37
C ILE A 256 -21.59 -13.37 25.12
N ALA A 257 -22.19 -14.56 24.96
CA ALA A 257 -21.49 -15.67 24.35
C ALA A 257 -21.12 -15.22 22.93
N LEU A 258 -19.83 -14.95 22.69
CA LEU A 258 -19.32 -14.75 21.35
C LEU A 258 -19.56 -16.05 20.57
N PRO A 259 -20.30 -16.04 19.45
CA PRO A 259 -20.17 -17.13 18.50
C PRO A 259 -18.79 -16.99 17.84
N ASN A 260 -17.84 -17.83 18.25
CA ASN A 260 -16.62 -18.06 17.48
C ASN A 260 -17.00 -18.70 16.15
N VAL A 261 -16.91 -17.94 15.06
CA VAL A 261 -16.85 -18.50 13.71
C VAL A 261 -15.75 -17.79 12.93
N THR A 262 -14.51 -18.14 13.25
CA THR A 262 -13.40 -18.04 12.29
C THR A 262 -12.93 -19.47 12.04
N LYS A 263 -13.59 -20.15 11.10
CA LYS A 263 -13.01 -21.31 10.44
C LYS A 263 -12.72 -20.87 9.01
N THR A 264 -11.48 -20.43 8.76
CA THR A 264 -10.86 -20.72 7.46
C THR A 264 -10.90 -22.24 7.31
N SER A 265 -11.53 -22.72 6.25
CA SER A 265 -11.60 -24.14 5.92
C SER A 265 -10.17 -24.70 5.84
N LYS A 266 -9.84 -25.58 6.79
CA LYS A 266 -8.65 -26.45 6.68
C LYS A 266 -9.00 -27.61 5.74
N GLY A 267 -8.73 -27.43 4.44
CA GLY A 267 -8.89 -28.47 3.42
C GLY A 267 -8.66 -27.90 2.02
N PRO A 268 -8.23 -28.72 1.04
CA PRO A 268 -7.78 -28.24 -0.26
C PRO A 268 -8.95 -27.63 -1.03
N LEU A 269 -8.97 -26.30 -1.12
CA LEU A 269 -9.98 -25.54 -1.84
C LEU A 269 -9.66 -25.55 -3.34
N GLY A 270 -10.11 -26.61 -3.99
CA GLY A 270 -10.54 -26.58 -5.37
C GLY A 270 -12.04 -26.88 -5.40
N LEU A 271 -12.76 -26.25 -6.33
CA LEU A 271 -14.21 -26.28 -6.60
C LEU A 271 -15.05 -25.21 -5.87
N GLY A 272 -15.56 -24.28 -6.66
CA GLY A 272 -16.99 -23.98 -6.62
C GLY A 272 -17.36 -22.51 -6.56
N ASP A 273 -17.30 -21.84 -7.70
CA ASP A 273 -18.14 -20.67 -8.00
C ASP A 273 -19.62 -21.09 -7.94
N ALA A 274 -20.21 -21.10 -6.73
CA ALA A 274 -21.64 -21.15 -6.49
C ALA A 274 -21.94 -20.96 -4.98
N ASP A 275 -22.81 -19.98 -4.70
CA ASP A 275 -23.67 -19.96 -3.51
C ASP A 275 -23.18 -19.30 -2.20
N PHE A 276 -22.61 -18.09 -2.30
CA PHE A 276 -22.77 -17.09 -1.23
C PHE A 276 -24.02 -16.20 -1.44
N GLY A 277 -24.99 -16.66 -2.25
CA GLY A 277 -26.11 -15.88 -2.74
C GLY A 277 -27.52 -16.36 -2.36
N SER A 278 -27.72 -17.59 -1.87
CA SER A 278 -29.09 -18.13 -1.71
C SER A 278 -29.49 -18.79 -0.39
N GLY A 279 -28.63 -18.83 0.63
CA GLY A 279 -29.12 -19.27 1.95
C GLY A 279 -28.01 -19.51 2.96
N GLY A 280 -27.67 -18.50 3.76
CA GLY A 280 -26.64 -18.72 4.76
C GLY A 280 -26.31 -17.62 5.75
N PHE A 281 -26.88 -16.41 5.71
CA PHE A 281 -26.68 -15.41 6.78
C PHE A 281 -27.93 -14.52 6.92
N GLY A 282 -28.72 -14.77 7.98
CA GLY A 282 -29.63 -13.79 8.59
C GLY A 282 -30.87 -13.36 7.79
N SER A 283 -31.76 -14.29 7.45
CA SER A 283 -33.16 -13.94 7.17
C SER A 283 -33.88 -13.64 8.50
N GLY A 284 -33.93 -12.36 8.87
CA GLY A 284 -34.83 -11.83 9.88
C GLY A 284 -34.23 -11.62 11.28
N GLY A 285 -34.14 -10.36 11.70
CA GLY A 285 -33.91 -10.00 13.10
C GLY A 285 -33.01 -8.79 13.30
N SER A 286 -33.65 -7.66 13.59
CA SER A 286 -33.11 -6.41 14.14
C SER A 286 -31.69 -6.46 14.74
N GLY A 287 -30.73 -5.78 14.11
CA GLY A 287 -29.54 -5.23 14.80
C GLY A 287 -28.18 -5.88 14.56
N LEU A 288 -28.11 -7.08 13.97
CA LEU A 288 -26.86 -7.77 13.66
C LEU A 288 -26.41 -7.42 12.23
N GLY A 289 -25.19 -6.89 12.06
CA GLY A 289 -24.68 -6.38 10.79
C GLY A 289 -24.68 -7.41 9.65
N SER A 290 -24.69 -6.92 8.41
CA SER A 290 -24.55 -7.77 7.22
C SER A 290 -23.10 -8.24 7.07
N GLY A 291 -22.88 -9.36 6.39
CA GLY A 291 -21.54 -9.87 6.08
C GLY A 291 -20.97 -9.25 4.79
N ALA A 292 -19.66 -9.03 4.75
CA ALA A 292 -18.91 -8.67 3.56
C ALA A 292 -17.74 -9.64 3.37
N SER A 293 -17.42 -9.95 2.12
CA SER A 293 -16.22 -10.71 1.75
C SER A 293 -15.41 -9.96 0.69
N PHE A 294 -14.10 -10.07 0.78
CA PHE A 294 -13.15 -9.50 -0.18
C PHE A 294 -11.87 -10.33 -0.20
N PHE A 295 -11.57 -10.96 -1.34
CA PHE A 295 -10.44 -11.89 -1.50
C PHE A 295 -10.39 -12.93 -0.36
N GLY A 296 -11.46 -13.68 -0.16
CA GLY A 296 -11.53 -14.74 0.85
C GLY A 296 -11.56 -14.28 2.31
N GLY A 297 -11.18 -13.04 2.62
CA GLY A 297 -11.42 -12.42 3.92
C GLY A 297 -12.90 -12.14 4.09
N SER A 298 -13.46 -12.41 5.28
CA SER A 298 -14.88 -12.17 5.57
C SER A 298 -15.07 -11.53 6.94
N SER A 299 -16.07 -10.65 7.06
CA SER A 299 -16.36 -9.94 8.30
C SER A 299 -17.81 -9.45 8.34
N THR A 300 -18.33 -9.23 9.55
CA THR A 300 -19.69 -8.71 9.78
C THR A 300 -19.65 -7.33 10.40
N GLY A 301 -20.47 -6.40 9.91
CA GLY A 301 -20.47 -5.02 10.35
C GLY A 301 -21.63 -4.21 9.79
N LYS A 302 -21.72 -2.93 10.16
CA LYS A 302 -22.69 -1.98 9.60
C LYS A 302 -22.03 -0.98 8.65
N ARG A 303 -20.74 -0.70 8.83
CA ARG A 303 -19.93 0.22 8.02
C ARG A 303 -18.64 -0.45 7.57
N PHE A 304 -18.54 -0.68 6.26
CA PHE A 304 -17.41 -1.35 5.61
C PHE A 304 -16.57 -0.36 4.80
N LEU A 305 -15.29 -0.24 5.11
CA LEU A 305 -14.37 0.57 4.31
C LEU A 305 -13.43 -0.33 3.51
N PHE A 306 -13.34 -0.10 2.21
CA PHE A 306 -12.36 -0.74 1.34
C PHE A 306 -11.22 0.24 1.08
N VAL A 307 -10.06 0.01 1.67
CA VAL A 307 -8.85 0.80 1.48
C VAL A 307 -7.99 0.08 0.45
N LEU A 308 -7.95 0.63 -0.75
CA LEU A 308 -7.43 -0.04 -1.93
C LEU A 308 -6.25 0.71 -2.49
N ASP A 309 -5.16 0.00 -2.66
CA ASP A 309 -3.99 0.48 -3.37
C ASP A 309 -4.39 0.87 -4.79
N HIS A 310 -3.94 2.05 -5.18
CA HIS A 310 -4.15 2.70 -6.46
C HIS A 310 -2.83 3.33 -6.95
N SER A 311 -1.73 2.73 -6.51
CA SER A 311 -0.38 3.13 -6.87
C SER A 311 0.01 2.74 -8.29
N GLY A 312 0.98 3.48 -8.84
CA GLY A 312 1.56 3.22 -10.15
C GLY A 312 2.34 1.91 -10.26
N SER A 313 2.68 1.24 -9.14
CA SER A 313 3.27 -0.11 -9.17
C SER A 313 2.27 -1.19 -9.55
N MET A 314 0.97 -0.94 -9.35
CA MET A 314 -0.06 -1.91 -9.69
C MET A 314 -0.09 -2.24 -11.17
N ARG A 315 0.17 -3.51 -11.48
CA ARG A 315 0.07 -4.02 -12.85
C ARG A 315 -1.38 -4.01 -13.32
N PRO A 316 -1.64 -3.84 -14.63
CA PRO A 316 -3.01 -3.83 -15.17
C PRO A 316 -3.86 -5.04 -14.74
N HIS A 317 -3.25 -6.23 -14.68
CA HIS A 317 -3.93 -7.44 -14.23
C HIS A 317 -4.31 -7.39 -12.73
N GLN A 318 -3.45 -6.86 -11.85
CA GLN A 318 -3.76 -6.68 -10.42
C GLN A 318 -4.91 -5.67 -10.24
N VAL A 319 -4.91 -4.60 -11.03
CA VAL A 319 -6.00 -3.60 -11.06
C VAL A 319 -7.32 -4.24 -11.50
N GLU A 320 -7.28 -5.09 -12.53
CA GLU A 320 -8.46 -5.83 -12.99
C GLU A 320 -9.00 -6.77 -11.90
N LEU A 321 -8.14 -7.59 -11.28
CA LEU A 321 -8.52 -8.45 -10.17
C LEU A 321 -9.15 -7.67 -9.01
N ARG A 322 -8.49 -6.59 -8.57
CA ARG A 322 -8.98 -5.68 -7.53
C ARG A 322 -10.37 -5.15 -7.86
N ASN A 323 -10.55 -4.63 -9.07
CA ASN A 323 -11.82 -4.03 -9.50
C ASN A 323 -12.94 -5.07 -9.60
N ASN A 324 -12.63 -6.27 -10.11
CA ASN A 324 -13.60 -7.36 -10.24
C ASN A 324 -14.05 -7.86 -8.87
N GLU A 325 -13.12 -8.04 -7.92
CA GLU A 325 -13.45 -8.46 -6.56
C GLU A 325 -14.20 -7.36 -5.79
N LEU A 326 -13.82 -6.10 -5.98
CA LEU A 326 -14.54 -4.98 -5.37
C LEU A 326 -15.99 -4.92 -5.87
N GLU A 327 -16.22 -5.08 -7.17
CA GLU A 327 -17.56 -5.10 -7.72
C GLU A 327 -18.41 -6.24 -7.14
N LYS A 328 -17.81 -7.44 -6.99
CA LYS A 328 -18.47 -8.58 -6.33
C LYS A 328 -18.82 -8.25 -4.87
N ALA A 329 -17.86 -7.72 -4.12
CA ALA A 329 -18.05 -7.34 -2.72
C ALA A 329 -19.17 -6.31 -2.57
N LEU A 330 -19.12 -5.20 -3.31
CA LEU A 330 -20.11 -4.12 -3.23
C LEU A 330 -21.52 -4.58 -3.64
N LYS A 331 -21.64 -5.47 -4.64
CA LYS A 331 -22.94 -6.03 -5.04
C LYS A 331 -23.53 -7.00 -4.01
N SER A 332 -22.68 -7.65 -3.22
CA SER A 332 -23.12 -8.60 -2.18
C SER A 332 -23.67 -7.89 -0.92
N LEU A 333 -23.26 -6.64 -0.67
CA LEU A 333 -23.67 -5.88 0.51
C LEU A 333 -25.17 -5.57 0.50
N LYS A 334 -25.83 -5.85 1.63
CA LYS A 334 -27.26 -5.58 1.84
C LYS A 334 -27.50 -4.95 3.21
N GLY A 335 -28.24 -3.84 3.24
CA GLY A 335 -28.68 -3.20 4.48
C GLY A 335 -27.56 -2.56 5.32
N VAL A 336 -26.42 -2.24 4.70
CA VAL A 336 -25.24 -1.68 5.36
C VAL A 336 -24.73 -0.46 4.61
N GLN A 337 -23.74 0.21 5.18
CA GLN A 337 -23.03 1.31 4.55
C GLN A 337 -21.63 0.89 4.16
N TYR A 338 -21.12 1.46 3.09
CA TYR A 338 -19.76 1.27 2.64
C TYR A 338 -19.13 2.57 2.18
N GLN A 339 -17.80 2.56 2.06
CA GLN A 339 -17.05 3.57 1.35
C GLN A 339 -15.79 2.91 0.77
N VAL A 340 -15.21 3.51 -0.27
CA VAL A 340 -13.94 3.08 -0.86
C VAL A 340 -12.94 4.23 -0.73
N LEU A 341 -11.76 3.95 -0.19
CA LEU A 341 -10.63 4.87 -0.15
C LEU A 341 -9.56 4.33 -1.10
N LEU A 342 -9.24 5.11 -2.13
CA LEU A 342 -8.12 4.84 -3.01
C LEU A 342 -6.87 5.51 -2.41
N PHE A 343 -5.75 4.80 -2.36
CA PHE A 343 -4.52 5.35 -1.81
C PHE A 343 -3.29 5.01 -2.65
N ALA A 344 -2.28 5.86 -2.51
CA ALA A 344 -0.91 5.66 -2.99
C ALA A 344 -0.02 6.59 -2.15
N GLY A 345 0.68 7.57 -2.74
CA GLY A 345 1.33 8.67 -2.02
C GLY A 345 0.36 9.75 -1.52
N GLY A 346 -0.76 9.34 -0.93
CA GLY A 346 -1.92 10.18 -0.64
C GLY A 346 -3.20 9.35 -0.69
N ALA A 347 -4.34 9.94 -0.30
CA ALA A 347 -5.60 9.20 -0.25
C ALA A 347 -6.81 10.06 -0.63
N TYR A 348 -7.78 9.44 -1.33
CA TYR A 348 -9.06 10.06 -1.68
C TYR A 348 -10.18 9.04 -1.85
N TYR A 349 -11.43 9.48 -1.75
CA TYR A 349 -12.57 8.57 -1.76
C TYR A 349 -13.07 8.25 -3.17
N GLY A 350 -13.53 7.00 -3.35
CA GLY A 350 -14.02 6.42 -4.60
C GLY A 350 -15.42 6.89 -5.00
N GLU A 351 -15.66 8.20 -5.00
CA GLU A 351 -16.95 8.80 -5.35
C GLU A 351 -16.81 10.05 -6.22
N LYS A 352 -17.89 10.39 -6.92
CA LYS A 352 -17.93 11.56 -7.81
C LYS A 352 -17.61 12.84 -7.04
N GLY A 353 -16.77 13.68 -7.64
CA GLY A 353 -16.34 14.95 -7.04
C GLY A 353 -14.95 14.88 -6.42
N TRP A 354 -14.40 13.67 -6.30
CA TRP A 354 -12.98 13.48 -6.06
C TRP A 354 -12.19 13.46 -7.37
N SER A 355 -10.96 13.94 -7.32
CA SER A 355 -9.94 13.72 -8.34
C SER A 355 -8.55 13.88 -7.72
N LEU A 356 -7.52 13.36 -8.37
CA LEU A 356 -6.14 13.51 -7.95
C LEU A 356 -5.30 14.16 -9.04
N ASN A 357 -4.42 15.07 -8.64
CA ASN A 357 -3.39 15.64 -9.51
C ASN A 357 -2.01 15.43 -8.87
N GLU A 358 -1.04 15.00 -9.65
CA GLU A 358 0.34 14.82 -9.21
C GLU A 358 1.19 16.02 -9.62
N ASN A 359 1.95 16.57 -8.67
CA ASN A 359 3.00 17.53 -8.95
C ASN A 359 4.36 16.88 -8.70
N ARG A 360 4.93 16.31 -9.77
CA ARG A 360 6.23 15.62 -9.73
C ARG A 360 7.38 16.55 -9.34
N GLY A 361 7.30 17.85 -9.66
CA GLY A 361 8.35 18.82 -9.34
C GLY A 361 8.53 19.02 -7.83
N ASN A 362 7.42 19.02 -7.08
CA ASN A 362 7.43 19.21 -5.63
C ASN A 362 7.22 17.90 -4.84
N ARG A 363 7.13 16.76 -5.54
CA ARG A 363 6.80 15.44 -4.96
C ARG A 363 5.51 15.49 -4.12
N THR A 364 4.52 16.23 -4.60
CA THR A 364 3.24 16.46 -3.93
C THR A 364 2.10 15.85 -4.73
N ASN A 365 1.22 15.12 -4.06
CA ASN A 365 -0.04 14.65 -4.62
C ASN A 365 -1.19 15.48 -4.04
N ILE A 366 -2.09 15.97 -4.89
CA ILE A 366 -3.18 16.86 -4.51
C ILE A 366 -4.51 16.19 -4.82
N ALA A 367 -5.20 15.72 -3.78
CA ALA A 367 -6.58 15.28 -3.91
C ALA A 367 -7.52 16.49 -3.85
N LYS A 368 -8.42 16.62 -4.81
CA LYS A 368 -9.51 17.59 -4.78
C LYS A 368 -10.79 16.86 -4.46
N GLY A 369 -11.44 17.23 -3.37
CA GLY A 369 -12.72 16.67 -2.96
C GLY A 369 -13.92 17.55 -3.34
N PRO A 370 -15.14 17.10 -2.99
CA PRO A 370 -16.36 17.85 -3.18
C PRO A 370 -16.27 19.28 -2.62
N GLY A 371 -16.86 20.24 -3.32
CA GLY A 371 -16.82 21.65 -2.95
C GLY A 371 -15.47 22.36 -3.23
N GLY A 372 -14.55 21.70 -3.95
CA GLY A 372 -13.28 22.30 -4.37
C GLY A 372 -12.19 22.30 -3.29
N LYS A 373 -12.43 21.64 -2.16
CA LYS A 373 -11.43 21.51 -1.10
C LYS A 373 -10.25 20.66 -1.60
N SER A 374 -9.03 21.19 -1.45
CA SER A 374 -7.80 20.50 -1.82
C SER A 374 -7.12 19.92 -0.59
N TYR A 375 -6.52 18.75 -0.76
CA TYR A 375 -5.78 18.00 0.25
C TYR A 375 -4.42 17.65 -0.34
N GLU A 376 -3.37 18.22 0.24
CA GLU A 376 -2.01 18.08 -0.27
C GLU A 376 -1.27 17.04 0.55
N PHE A 377 -0.59 16.13 -0.14
CA PHE A 377 0.23 15.07 0.43
C PHE A 377 1.63 15.17 -0.12
N ARG A 378 2.64 15.31 0.75
CA ARG A 378 4.02 15.52 0.35
C ARG A 378 4.87 14.31 0.70
N SER A 379 5.65 13.83 -0.26
CA SER A 379 6.67 12.80 -0.02
C SER A 379 7.79 13.38 0.85
N VAL A 380 8.09 12.72 1.98
CA VAL A 380 9.13 13.13 2.92
C VAL A 380 10.45 12.41 2.63
N ARG A 381 10.43 11.08 2.62
CA ARG A 381 11.65 10.25 2.45
C ARG A 381 11.64 9.37 1.21
N GLY A 382 10.50 9.21 0.54
CA GLY A 382 10.43 8.29 -0.60
C GLY A 382 9.01 8.02 -1.07
N ALA A 383 8.87 6.98 -1.90
CA ALA A 383 7.59 6.53 -2.40
C ALA A 383 6.69 5.93 -1.29
N GLY A 384 7.25 5.53 -0.15
CA GLY A 384 6.49 4.93 0.96
C GLY A 384 6.18 5.85 2.14
N ASP A 385 6.62 7.12 2.10
CA ASP A 385 6.57 8.04 3.26
C ASP A 385 6.03 9.41 2.82
N TYR A 386 4.76 9.63 3.12
CA TYR A 386 3.98 10.83 2.76
C TYR A 386 3.31 11.43 3.99
N GLU A 387 3.34 12.76 4.05
CA GLU A 387 2.65 13.52 5.08
C GLU A 387 1.52 14.36 4.48
N PHE A 388 0.41 14.48 5.22
CA PHE A 388 -0.64 15.43 4.89
C PHE A 388 -0.21 16.85 5.26
N GLU A 389 -0.31 17.79 4.31
CA GLU A 389 -0.05 19.20 4.59
C GLU A 389 -1.25 19.86 5.28
N GLY A 390 -1.20 19.89 6.60
CA GLY A 390 -2.18 20.57 7.43
C GLY A 390 -2.44 19.84 8.74
N PRO A 391 -3.38 20.35 9.56
CA PRO A 391 -3.76 19.66 10.77
C PRO A 391 -4.50 18.36 10.42
N ASP A 392 -4.24 17.31 11.19
CA ASP A 392 -4.96 16.04 11.26
C ASP A 392 -6.50 16.10 11.11
N SER A 393 -7.13 17.17 11.63
CA SER A 393 -8.58 17.39 11.55
C SER A 393 -9.04 17.77 10.13
N GLY A 394 -8.11 18.24 9.30
CA GLY A 394 -8.30 18.71 7.94
C GLY A 394 -8.17 17.62 6.87
N MET A 395 -7.75 16.40 7.24
CA MET A 395 -7.61 15.25 6.34
C MET A 395 -8.88 14.96 5.52
N PRO A 396 -8.78 14.23 4.39
CA PRO A 396 -9.94 13.86 3.58
C PRO A 396 -11.05 13.18 4.40
N LYS A 397 -12.28 13.65 4.22
CA LYS A 397 -13.49 13.02 4.76
C LYS A 397 -14.52 12.83 3.66
N ALA A 398 -15.31 11.77 3.78
CA ALA A 398 -16.45 11.50 2.91
C ALA A 398 -17.62 10.98 3.74
N ASP A 399 -18.81 11.07 3.15
CA ASP A 399 -20.02 10.48 3.72
C ASP A 399 -20.07 8.97 3.44
N TRP A 400 -20.78 8.24 4.30
CA TRP A 400 -21.03 6.83 4.11
C TRP A 400 -22.06 6.58 3.00
N ILE A 401 -21.74 5.69 2.07
CA ILE A 401 -22.62 5.32 0.96
C ILE A 401 -23.51 4.16 1.38
N GLN A 402 -24.82 4.29 1.17
CA GLN A 402 -25.75 3.18 1.44
C GLN A 402 -25.58 2.05 0.41
N SER A 403 -25.51 0.80 0.86
CA SER A 403 -25.38 -0.38 -0.01
C SER A 403 -26.60 -0.51 -0.94
N SER A 404 -26.37 -0.40 -2.25
CA SER A 404 -27.35 -0.70 -3.29
C SER A 404 -26.61 -1.01 -4.59
N SER A 405 -27.22 -1.78 -5.50
CA SER A 405 -26.62 -2.06 -6.81
C SER A 405 -26.37 -0.79 -7.64
N ALA A 406 -27.22 0.23 -7.48
CA ALA A 406 -27.06 1.52 -8.16
C ALA A 406 -25.84 2.30 -7.64
N ASN A 407 -25.65 2.33 -6.31
CA ASN A 407 -24.48 2.99 -5.73
C ASN A 407 -23.19 2.20 -6.02
N ALA A 408 -23.24 0.87 -5.94
CA ALA A 408 -22.11 0.01 -6.31
C ALA A 408 -21.66 0.29 -7.76
N LYS A 409 -22.61 0.39 -8.69
CA LYS A 409 -22.31 0.74 -10.09
C LYS A 409 -21.63 2.11 -10.19
N LYS A 410 -22.17 3.15 -9.53
CA LYS A 410 -21.59 4.50 -9.55
C LYS A 410 -20.16 4.54 -8.99
N THR A 411 -19.93 3.85 -7.87
CA THR A 411 -18.59 3.70 -7.27
C THR A 411 -17.64 3.01 -8.26
N MET A 412 -18.07 1.90 -8.87
CA MET A 412 -17.22 1.18 -9.83
C MET A 412 -16.95 1.95 -11.12
N ASP A 413 -17.94 2.68 -11.64
CA ASP A 413 -17.76 3.53 -12.83
C ASP A 413 -16.70 4.60 -12.56
N PHE A 414 -16.71 5.21 -11.36
CA PHE A 414 -15.70 6.17 -10.93
C PHE A 414 -14.31 5.53 -10.79
N ILE A 415 -14.18 4.45 -10.01
CA ILE A 415 -12.88 3.80 -9.76
C ILE A 415 -12.21 3.34 -11.07
N ARG A 416 -13.00 2.91 -12.06
CA ARG A 416 -12.49 2.50 -13.38
C ARG A 416 -12.03 3.66 -14.24
N SER A 417 -12.50 4.89 -14.01
CA SER A 417 -12.05 6.08 -14.74
C SER A 417 -10.80 6.71 -14.14
N GLU A 418 -10.51 6.42 -12.88
CA GLU A 418 -9.35 6.99 -12.18
C GLU A 418 -8.03 6.41 -12.69
N LYS A 419 -7.00 7.26 -12.69
CA LYS A 419 -5.63 6.88 -13.06
C LYS A 419 -4.84 6.55 -11.80
N LEU A 420 -4.02 5.50 -11.91
CA LEU A 420 -3.02 5.20 -10.88
C LEU A 420 -2.05 6.37 -10.71
N PHE A 421 -1.52 6.53 -9.49
CA PHE A 421 -0.64 7.64 -9.13
C PHE A 421 0.54 7.19 -8.27
N TYR A 422 1.54 8.05 -8.14
CA TYR A 422 2.82 7.70 -7.53
C TYR A 422 2.77 7.64 -6.00
N GLY A 423 3.59 6.74 -5.45
CA GLY A 423 3.75 6.48 -4.02
C GLY A 423 2.83 5.37 -3.50
N THR A 424 3.09 4.88 -2.30
CA THR A 424 2.35 3.82 -1.60
C THR A 424 2.55 4.00 -0.10
N ASP A 425 1.70 4.75 0.59
CA ASP A 425 1.81 4.99 2.04
C ASP A 425 0.65 4.35 2.81
N TRP A 426 0.94 3.27 3.52
CA TRP A 426 -0.05 2.50 4.28
C TRP A 426 -0.49 3.22 5.56
N GLY A 427 0.45 3.86 6.26
CA GLY A 427 0.22 4.55 7.52
C GLY A 427 -0.72 5.72 7.32
N LEU A 428 -0.42 6.56 6.33
CA LEU A 428 -1.26 7.68 5.92
C LEU A 428 -2.64 7.21 5.45
N ALA A 429 -2.70 6.19 4.58
CA ALA A 429 -3.97 5.66 4.07
C ALA A 429 -4.86 5.15 5.20
N LEU A 430 -4.28 4.39 6.13
CA LEU A 430 -5.01 3.88 7.27
C LEU A 430 -5.36 4.98 8.28
N ASP A 431 -4.57 6.04 8.42
CA ASP A 431 -4.96 7.18 9.27
C ASP A 431 -6.17 7.93 8.70
N VAL A 432 -6.17 8.21 7.39
CA VAL A 432 -7.34 8.79 6.71
C VAL A 432 -8.56 7.88 6.85
N ALA A 433 -8.38 6.58 6.68
CA ALA A 433 -9.44 5.58 6.79
C ALA A 433 -10.12 5.55 8.18
N HIS A 434 -9.33 5.61 9.26
CA HIS A 434 -9.84 5.56 10.62
C HIS A 434 -10.63 6.81 11.03
N ARG A 435 -10.43 7.94 10.33
CA ARG A 435 -11.03 9.24 10.64
C ARG A 435 -12.39 9.49 9.96
N LEU A 436 -12.94 8.50 9.27
CA LEU A 436 -14.35 8.54 8.84
C LEU A 436 -15.28 8.67 10.04
N GLU A 437 -16.35 9.44 9.87
CA GLU A 437 -17.33 9.69 10.92
C GLU A 437 -18.74 9.27 10.44
N PRO A 438 -19.40 8.32 11.12
CA PRO A 438 -18.90 7.50 12.23
C PRO A 438 -17.75 6.55 11.80
N ALA A 439 -16.93 6.11 12.75
CA ALA A 439 -15.81 5.21 12.49
C ALA A 439 -16.25 3.91 11.80
N PRO A 440 -15.42 3.33 10.90
CA PRO A 440 -15.71 2.03 10.29
C PRO A 440 -15.86 0.94 11.36
N ASP A 441 -16.65 -0.09 11.05
CA ASP A 441 -16.66 -1.33 11.85
C ASP A 441 -15.59 -2.31 11.33
N VAL A 442 -15.38 -2.31 10.01
CA VAL A 442 -14.49 -3.21 9.28
C VAL A 442 -13.74 -2.44 8.20
N ILE A 443 -12.44 -2.67 8.10
CA ILE A 443 -11.58 -2.19 7.02
C ILE A 443 -11.06 -3.41 6.24
N PHE A 444 -11.22 -3.41 4.93
CA PHE A 444 -10.48 -4.29 4.02
C PHE A 444 -9.35 -3.48 3.40
N PHE A 445 -8.11 -3.78 3.80
CA PHE A 445 -6.91 -3.10 3.34
C PHE A 445 -6.18 -3.98 2.32
N MET A 446 -5.96 -3.47 1.12
CA MET A 446 -5.21 -4.16 0.06
C MET A 446 -4.03 -3.32 -0.41
N ALA A 447 -2.85 -3.93 -0.55
CA ALA A 447 -1.73 -3.36 -1.30
C ALA A 447 -0.98 -4.42 -2.14
N ASP A 448 -0.30 -3.98 -3.20
CA ASP A 448 0.47 -4.85 -4.10
C ASP A 448 1.97 -4.94 -3.76
N GLY A 449 2.44 -4.16 -2.78
CA GLY A 449 3.82 -4.22 -2.33
C GLY A 449 4.33 -2.92 -1.74
N THR A 450 5.65 -2.74 -1.83
CA THR A 450 6.51 -1.83 -1.08
C THR A 450 5.94 -0.43 -0.87
N GLY A 451 5.58 -0.17 0.39
CA GLY A 451 5.13 1.10 0.98
C GLY A 451 5.22 1.06 2.51
N GLY A 452 6.06 0.15 3.01
CA GLY A 452 5.98 -0.50 4.31
C GLY A 452 6.12 0.45 5.49
N ASN A 453 4.99 0.87 6.03
CA ASN A 453 4.93 1.49 7.34
C ASN A 453 5.04 0.44 8.44
N THR A 454 5.59 0.84 9.59
CA THR A 454 5.61 -0.01 10.77
C THR A 454 4.17 -0.24 11.28
N PRO A 455 3.81 -1.46 11.72
CA PRO A 455 2.48 -1.74 12.26
C PRO A 455 2.13 -0.89 13.49
N GLY A 456 3.12 -0.52 14.31
CA GLY A 456 2.93 0.23 15.56
C GLY A 456 2.06 1.49 15.42
N PRO A 457 2.43 2.48 14.58
CA PRO A 457 1.61 3.66 14.30
C PRO A 457 0.19 3.33 13.82
N ILE A 458 0.04 2.37 12.90
CA ILE A 458 -1.28 1.94 12.39
C ILE A 458 -2.15 1.40 13.53
N LEU A 459 -1.58 0.56 14.39
CA LEU A 459 -2.27 -0.03 15.53
C LEU A 459 -2.60 1.01 16.61
N ALA A 460 -1.75 2.02 16.80
CA ALA A 460 -2.02 3.14 17.70
C ALA A 460 -3.23 3.95 17.21
N THR A 461 -3.28 4.27 15.92
CA THR A 461 -4.42 4.93 15.28
C THR A 461 -5.69 4.08 15.40
N ASN A 462 -5.61 2.77 15.11
CA ASN A 462 -6.74 1.85 15.27
C ASN A 462 -7.31 1.86 16.70
N LYS A 463 -6.44 1.80 17.72
CA LYS A 463 -6.82 1.86 19.14
C LYS A 463 -7.53 3.16 19.51
N LYS A 464 -7.15 4.27 18.89
CA LYS A 464 -7.71 5.62 19.11
C LYS A 464 -9.07 5.82 18.42
N PHE A 465 -9.26 5.23 17.24
CA PHE A 465 -10.41 5.52 16.38
C PHE A 465 -11.29 4.28 16.16
N GLY A 466 -12.11 3.95 17.16
CA GLY A 466 -13.21 2.97 17.02
C GLY A 466 -12.80 1.50 16.99
N ARG A 467 -11.52 1.16 16.81
CA ARG A 467 -10.98 -0.21 16.75
C ARG A 467 -11.67 -1.10 15.70
N PRO A 468 -11.76 -0.65 14.42
CA PRO A 468 -12.28 -1.50 13.37
C PRO A 468 -11.43 -2.78 13.22
N VAL A 469 -12.08 -3.86 12.80
CA VAL A 469 -11.39 -5.08 12.34
C VAL A 469 -10.69 -4.77 11.01
N ILE A 470 -9.39 -5.02 10.89
CA ILE A 470 -8.65 -4.80 9.64
C ILE A 470 -8.31 -6.14 9.00
N ASN A 471 -8.97 -6.45 7.89
CA ASN A 471 -8.60 -7.58 7.03
C ASN A 471 -7.56 -7.09 6.03
N THR A 472 -6.41 -7.76 5.97
CA THR A 472 -5.30 -7.39 5.09
C THR A 472 -5.22 -8.33 3.89
N VAL A 473 -4.94 -7.75 2.72
CA VAL A 473 -4.87 -8.44 1.44
C VAL A 473 -3.57 -8.05 0.71
N ALA A 474 -2.64 -8.98 0.62
CA ALA A 474 -1.42 -8.82 -0.18
C ALA A 474 -1.69 -9.25 -1.63
N MET A 475 -1.64 -8.32 -2.58
CA MET A 475 -1.96 -8.56 -3.98
C MET A 475 -0.73 -9.04 -4.76
N GLN A 476 -0.63 -10.35 -5.02
CA GLN A 476 0.45 -10.98 -5.79
C GLN A 476 1.85 -10.59 -5.27
N THR A 477 1.99 -10.55 -3.94
CA THR A 477 3.21 -10.10 -3.28
C THR A 477 3.41 -10.78 -1.94
N THR A 478 4.67 -10.98 -1.57
CA THR A 478 5.10 -11.32 -0.20
C THR A 478 5.72 -10.13 0.51
N ASN A 479 5.91 -9.00 -0.18
CA ASN A 479 6.52 -7.83 0.42
C ASN A 479 5.59 -7.27 1.49
N GLY A 480 6.15 -7.03 2.67
CA GLY A 480 5.39 -6.55 3.82
C GLY A 480 4.49 -7.61 4.49
N MET A 481 4.71 -8.91 4.21
CA MET A 481 3.86 -9.99 4.73
C MET A 481 3.78 -10.05 6.26
N GLN A 482 4.88 -9.76 6.96
CA GLN A 482 4.89 -9.72 8.42
C GLN A 482 4.00 -8.58 8.94
N GLN A 483 4.10 -7.40 8.31
CA GLN A 483 3.32 -6.22 8.65
C GLN A 483 1.82 -6.45 8.39
N PHE A 484 1.47 -7.02 7.22
CA PHE A 484 0.08 -7.39 6.93
C PHE A 484 -0.47 -8.40 7.94
N ALA A 485 0.33 -9.41 8.30
CA ALA A 485 -0.06 -10.45 9.24
C ALA A 485 -0.23 -9.89 10.66
N GLU A 486 0.65 -8.99 11.09
CA GLU A 486 0.60 -8.33 12.39
C GLU A 486 -0.63 -7.42 12.50
N VAL A 487 -0.85 -6.53 11.52
CA VAL A 487 -2.02 -5.62 11.51
C VAL A 487 -3.32 -6.42 11.57
N ALA A 488 -3.46 -7.47 10.74
CA ALA A 488 -4.65 -8.31 10.80
C ALA A 488 -4.78 -9.05 12.14
N ARG A 489 -3.70 -9.61 12.67
CA ARG A 489 -3.72 -10.39 13.92
C ARG A 489 -4.14 -9.51 15.10
N GLU A 490 -3.52 -8.35 15.24
CA GLU A 490 -3.76 -7.43 16.36
C GLU A 490 -5.13 -6.75 16.29
N THR A 491 -5.70 -6.60 15.10
CA THR A 491 -7.05 -6.06 14.90
C THR A 491 -8.13 -7.13 14.74
N LYS A 492 -7.77 -8.41 14.89
CA LYS A 492 -8.66 -9.59 14.79
C LYS A 492 -9.29 -9.79 13.40
N GLY A 493 -8.62 -9.33 12.35
CA GLY A 493 -8.98 -9.59 10.96
C GLY A 493 -8.31 -10.84 10.38
N SER A 494 -8.54 -11.07 9.09
CA SER A 494 -7.86 -12.09 8.30
C SER A 494 -6.71 -11.51 7.49
N TYR A 495 -5.67 -12.31 7.27
CA TYR A 495 -4.61 -12.01 6.32
C TYR A 495 -4.71 -12.96 5.12
N THR A 496 -4.86 -12.39 3.92
CA THR A 496 -4.91 -13.14 2.66
C THR A 496 -3.80 -12.70 1.72
N ILE A 497 -3.23 -13.65 0.97
CA ILE A 497 -2.41 -13.37 -0.21
C ILE A 497 -3.22 -13.73 -1.46
N VAL A 498 -3.27 -12.85 -2.45
CA VAL A 498 -3.93 -13.12 -3.73
C VAL A 498 -2.89 -13.59 -4.73
N ASP A 499 -3.15 -14.72 -5.37
CA ASP A 499 -2.21 -15.31 -6.31
C ASP A 499 -2.35 -14.75 -7.74
N LYS A 500 -1.51 -15.23 -8.67
CA LYS A 500 -1.49 -14.75 -10.06
C LYS A 500 -2.81 -14.96 -10.82
N ASN A 501 -3.68 -15.84 -10.35
CA ASN A 501 -4.99 -16.12 -10.93
C ASN A 501 -6.14 -15.39 -10.20
N GLY A 502 -5.82 -14.61 -9.17
CA GLY A 502 -6.82 -13.95 -8.33
C GLY A 502 -7.39 -14.85 -7.22
N GLU A 503 -6.80 -16.03 -6.99
CA GLU A 503 -7.26 -16.93 -5.95
C GLU A 503 -6.68 -16.55 -4.58
N PRO A 504 -7.50 -16.59 -3.52
CA PRO A 504 -7.03 -16.30 -2.17
C PRO A 504 -6.24 -17.47 -1.57
N ILE A 505 -5.12 -17.14 -0.93
CA ILE A 505 -4.28 -18.01 -0.12
C ILE A 505 -4.33 -17.51 1.33
N ASP A 506 -4.57 -18.40 2.30
CA ASP A 506 -4.46 -18.05 3.72
C ASP A 506 -3.02 -17.60 4.03
N GLY A 507 -2.85 -16.30 4.32
CA GLY A 507 -1.54 -15.70 4.51
C GLY A 507 -0.82 -16.22 5.75
N TYR A 508 -1.56 -16.65 6.79
CA TYR A 508 -0.95 -17.28 7.96
C TYR A 508 -0.50 -18.72 7.68
N ASP A 509 -1.17 -19.44 6.77
CA ASP A 509 -0.69 -20.74 6.29
C ASP A 509 0.51 -20.57 5.36
N TYR A 510 0.52 -19.56 4.50
CA TYR A 510 1.66 -19.24 3.66
C TYR A 510 2.92 -18.93 4.50
N LEU A 511 2.78 -18.13 5.56
CA LEU A 511 3.89 -17.84 6.51
C LEU A 511 4.50 -19.10 7.13
N LYS A 512 3.68 -20.11 7.41
CA LYS A 512 4.14 -21.38 8.01
C LYS A 512 4.65 -22.37 6.98
N ASN A 513 4.06 -22.36 5.78
CA ASN A 513 4.24 -23.38 4.77
C ASN A 513 4.44 -22.77 3.36
N PRO A 514 5.45 -21.91 3.13
CA PRO A 514 5.60 -21.21 1.86
C PRO A 514 5.80 -22.17 0.67
N GLY A 515 6.50 -23.29 0.89
CA GLY A 515 6.75 -24.31 -0.13
C GLY A 515 5.47 -24.95 -0.71
N LYS A 516 4.35 -24.97 0.05
CA LYS A 516 3.05 -25.46 -0.43
C LYS A 516 2.48 -24.63 -1.58
N TYR A 517 2.91 -23.37 -1.69
CA TYR A 517 2.38 -22.38 -2.62
C TYR A 517 3.40 -21.96 -3.68
N SER A 518 4.49 -22.71 -3.83
CA SER A 518 5.54 -22.43 -4.81
C SER A 518 4.96 -22.27 -6.23
N GLY A 519 5.34 -21.19 -6.92
CA GLY A 519 4.92 -20.88 -8.29
C GLY A 519 3.51 -20.31 -8.44
N ARG A 520 2.79 -20.04 -7.34
CA ARG A 520 1.45 -19.41 -7.38
C ARG A 520 1.46 -17.89 -7.43
N LEU A 521 2.45 -17.26 -6.78
CA LEU A 521 2.58 -15.80 -6.72
C LEU A 521 3.19 -15.23 -8.00
#